data_AF-A0AAE3T673-F1
#
_entry.id   AF-A0AAE3T673-F1
#
_cell.length_a   1.000
_cell.length_b   1.000
_cell.length_c   1.000
_cell.angle_alpha   90.00
_cell.angle_beta   90.00
_cell.angle_gamma   90.00
#
_symmetry.space_group_name_H-M   'P 1'
#
loop_
_entity.id
_entity.type
_entity.pdbx_description
1 polymer ?
#
loop_
_entity_poly.entity_id
_entity_poly.type
_entity_poly.pdbx_seq_one_letter_code
_entity_poly.pdbx_strand_id
1 'polypeptide(L)'
;MPKLKTNIDFVRELMDFSRFGPLAQMFVIDALSKWSEKIAETPIEELSAAFENNPLIGAEAWQGVAREIKEKLDAHFAQQR
;
A
#
# COMPACT_ATOMS: atom_id res chain seq x y z
N MET A 1 -7.62 26.19 -16.12
CA MET A 1 -6.76 25.76 -15.01
C MET A 1 -6.57 24.26 -15.12
N PRO A 2 -5.34 23.70 -15.03
CA PRO A 2 -5.16 22.26 -15.03
C PRO A 2 -5.85 21.66 -13.80
N LYS A 3 -6.60 20.57 -14.00
CA LYS A 3 -7.26 19.86 -12.89
C LYS A 3 -6.18 19.33 -11.95
N LEU A 4 -6.26 19.67 -10.66
CA LEU A 4 -5.39 19.09 -9.64
C LEU A 4 -5.62 17.57 -9.63
N LYS A 5 -4.53 16.82 -9.80
CA LYS A 5 -4.56 15.37 -9.88
C LYS A 5 -4.75 14.79 -8.49
N THR A 6 -5.69 13.88 -8.31
CA THR A 6 -5.87 13.20 -7.03
C THR A 6 -4.78 12.15 -6.82
N ASN A 7 -4.56 11.70 -5.57
CA ASN A 7 -3.63 10.59 -5.30
C ASN A 7 -4.04 9.32 -6.05
N ILE A 8 -5.35 9.08 -6.22
CA ILE A 8 -5.88 7.95 -6.98
C ILE A 8 -5.46 8.07 -8.46
N ASP A 9 -5.69 9.24 -9.07
CA ASP A 9 -5.30 9.49 -10.46
C ASP A 9 -3.78 9.36 -10.63
N PHE A 10 -3.00 9.80 -9.65
CA PHE A 10 -1.54 9.73 -9.68
C PHE A 10 -1.03 8.30 -9.62
N VAL A 11 -1.49 7.50 -8.64
CA VAL A 11 -1.09 6.10 -8.50
C VAL A 11 -1.50 5.29 -9.72
N ARG A 12 -2.68 5.56 -10.28
CA ARG A 12 -3.12 4.95 -11.53
C ARG A 12 -2.18 5.28 -12.70
N GLU A 13 -1.80 6.53 -12.88
CA GLU A 13 -0.86 6.89 -13.97
C GLU A 13 0.51 6.24 -13.79
N LEU A 14 1.00 6.11 -12.55
CA LEU A 14 2.26 5.43 -12.25
C LEU A 14 2.25 3.95 -12.73
N MET A 15 1.09 3.30 -12.64
CA MET A 15 0.88 1.92 -13.10
C MET A 15 0.54 1.81 -14.60
N ASP A 16 -0.20 2.78 -15.16
CA ASP A 16 -0.70 2.73 -16.55
C ASP A 16 0.34 3.25 -17.56
N PHE A 17 1.19 4.21 -17.20
CA PHE A 17 2.07 4.93 -18.13
C PHE A 17 3.57 4.83 -17.81
N SER A 18 4.00 3.67 -17.33
CA SER A 18 5.44 3.40 -17.15
C SER A 18 6.14 3.11 -18.48
N ARG A 19 7.37 3.64 -18.65
CA ARG A 19 8.28 3.27 -19.75
C ARG A 19 8.67 1.79 -19.74
N PHE A 20 8.44 1.10 -18.61
CA PHE A 20 8.70 -0.33 -18.44
C PHE A 20 7.41 -1.18 -18.55
N GLY A 21 6.28 -0.55 -18.92
CA GLY A 21 5.02 -1.24 -19.14
C GLY A 21 4.55 -2.03 -17.92
N PRO A 22 4.04 -3.27 -18.10
CA PRO A 22 3.49 -4.10 -17.02
C PRO A 22 4.42 -4.38 -15.84
N LEU A 23 5.75 -4.27 -16.03
CA LEU A 23 6.71 -4.45 -14.94
C LEU A 23 6.51 -3.44 -13.80
N ALA A 24 6.05 -2.22 -14.10
CA ALA A 24 5.73 -1.25 -13.06
C ALA A 24 4.54 -1.68 -12.21
N GLN A 25 3.54 -2.32 -12.82
CA GLN A 25 2.37 -2.83 -12.10
C GLN A 25 2.80 -3.97 -11.16
N MET A 26 3.63 -4.89 -11.64
CA MET A 26 4.19 -5.96 -10.81
C MET A 26 5.06 -5.43 -9.67
N PHE A 27 5.86 -4.39 -9.93
CA PHE A 27 6.64 -3.74 -8.88
C PHE A 27 5.74 -3.13 -7.80
N VAL A 28 4.66 -2.43 -8.18
CA VAL A 28 3.72 -1.84 -7.22
C VAL A 28 3.03 -2.91 -6.38
N ILE A 29 2.59 -4.00 -7.01
CA ILE A 29 2.00 -5.15 -6.32
C ILE A 29 2.99 -5.77 -5.32
N ASP A 30 4.24 -6.02 -5.74
CA ASP A 30 5.29 -6.57 -4.87
C ASP A 30 5.57 -5.66 -3.66
N ALA A 31 5.69 -4.35 -3.91
CA ALA A 31 5.89 -3.35 -2.88
C ALA A 31 4.72 -3.31 -1.88
N LEU A 32 3.48 -3.32 -2.37
CA LEU A 32 2.29 -3.36 -1.52
C LEU A 32 2.22 -4.64 -0.70
N SER A 33 2.52 -5.81 -1.29
CA SER A 33 2.51 -7.09 -0.57
C SER A 33 3.52 -7.08 0.58
N LYS A 34 4.79 -6.78 0.28
CA LYS A 34 5.88 -6.81 1.27
C LYS A 34 5.68 -5.76 2.37
N TRP A 35 5.24 -4.56 2.00
CA TRP A 35 5.03 -3.51 2.97
C TRP A 35 3.84 -3.80 3.89
N SER A 36 2.74 -4.31 3.32
CA SER A 36 1.55 -4.66 4.08
C SER A 36 1.83 -5.80 5.07
N GLU A 37 2.55 -6.84 4.64
CA GLU A 37 3.00 -7.92 5.51
C GLU A 37 3.88 -7.39 6.66
N LYS A 38 4.91 -6.61 6.33
CA LYS A 38 5.79 -6.00 7.33
C LYS A 38 5.00 -5.21 8.39
N ILE A 39 4.11 -4.31 7.97
CA ILE A 39 3.34 -3.48 8.91
C ILE A 39 2.33 -4.33 9.70
N ALA A 40 1.70 -5.32 9.07
CA ALA A 40 0.75 -6.22 9.74
C ALA A 40 1.39 -7.04 10.87
N GLU A 41 2.66 -7.43 10.70
CA GLU A 41 3.44 -8.25 11.64
C GLU A 41 4.24 -7.43 12.67
N THR A 42 4.45 -6.12 12.42
CA THR A 42 5.19 -5.27 13.36
C THR A 42 4.42 -5.13 14.69
N PRO A 43 5.05 -5.30 15.86
CA PRO A 43 4.40 -5.06 17.15
C PRO A 43 3.78 -3.67 17.23
N ILE A 44 2.59 -3.56 17.84
CA ILE A 44 1.83 -2.33 17.84
C ILE A 44 2.53 -1.21 18.61
N GLU A 45 3.33 -1.55 19.61
CA GLU A 45 4.14 -0.64 20.40
C GLU A 45 5.23 0.02 19.55
N GLU A 46 5.87 -0.75 18.65
CA GLU A 46 6.87 -0.24 17.72
C GLU A 46 6.25 0.70 16.68
N LEU A 47 5.07 0.34 16.15
CA LEU A 47 4.31 1.21 15.24
C LEU A 47 3.86 2.50 15.93
N SER A 48 3.42 2.39 17.19
CA SER A 48 2.99 3.54 17.99
C SER A 48 4.15 4.50 18.23
N ALA A 49 5.33 3.99 18.57
CA ALA A 49 6.55 4.80 18.71
C ALA A 49 6.94 5.46 17.37
N ALA A 50 6.86 4.73 16.25
CA ALA A 50 7.19 5.26 14.93
C ALA A 50 6.25 6.40 14.48
N PHE A 51 5.00 6.41 14.96
CA PHE A 51 4.00 7.42 14.63
C PHE A 51 3.72 8.43 15.74
N GLU A 52 4.49 8.42 16.84
CA GLU A 52 4.28 9.30 18.00
C GLU A 52 4.18 10.79 17.61
N ASN A 53 4.94 11.22 16.60
CA ASN A 53 4.95 12.59 16.10
C ASN A 53 4.04 12.83 14.88
N ASN A 54 3.22 11.85 14.48
CA ASN A 54 2.32 11.95 13.32
C ASN A 54 0.85 11.96 13.76
N PRO A 55 0.24 13.14 13.96
CA PRO A 55 -1.13 13.24 14.48
C PRO A 55 -2.21 12.76 13.49
N LEU A 56 -1.86 12.46 12.25
CA LEU A 56 -2.80 12.07 11.20
C LEU A 56 -2.93 10.55 11.04
N ILE A 57 -2.03 9.76 11.63
CA ILE A 57 -1.97 8.31 11.43
C ILE A 57 -2.00 7.60 12.79
N GLY A 58 -3.13 6.96 13.11
CA GLY A 58 -3.22 6.05 14.25
C GLY A 58 -2.53 4.73 13.93
N ALA A 59 -1.63 4.26 14.81
CA ALA A 59 -0.85 3.04 14.58
C ALA A 59 -1.72 1.80 14.35
N GLU A 60 -2.78 1.63 15.15
CA GLU A 60 -3.71 0.51 15.02
C GLU A 60 -4.50 0.56 13.71
N ALA A 61 -4.96 1.77 13.33
CA ALA A 61 -5.65 1.98 12.07
C ALA A 61 -4.73 1.70 10.87
N TRP A 62 -3.47 2.13 10.95
CA TRP A 62 -2.47 1.87 9.92
C TRP A 62 -2.15 0.38 9.78
N GLN A 63 -2.02 -0.32 10.92
CA GLN A 63 -1.84 -1.77 10.94
C GLN A 63 -3.07 -2.51 10.37
N GLY A 64 -4.28 -2.04 10.68
CA GLY A 64 -5.53 -2.55 10.11
C GLY A 64 -5.57 -2.43 8.59
N VAL A 65 -5.21 -1.26 8.05
CA VAL A 65 -5.11 -1.03 6.59
C VAL A 65 -4.12 -2.01 5.94
N ALA A 66 -2.97 -2.23 6.57
CA ALA A 66 -1.98 -3.17 6.08
C ALA A 66 -2.54 -4.62 6.00
N ARG A 67 -3.25 -5.07 7.04
CA ARG A 67 -3.91 -6.39 7.04
C ARG A 67 -4.94 -6.49 5.91
N GLU A 68 -5.81 -5.49 5.76
CA GLU A 68 -6.84 -5.47 4.72
C GLU A 68 -6.23 -5.53 3.31
N ILE A 69 -5.17 -4.75 3.04
CA ILE A 69 -4.48 -4.75 1.75
C ILE A 69 -3.86 -6.13 1.49
N LYS A 70 -3.19 -6.71 2.48
CA LYS A 70 -2.57 -8.03 2.37
C LYS A 70 -3.60 -9.11 2.04
N GLU A 71 -4.72 -9.14 2.76
CA GLU A 71 -5.83 -10.07 2.51
C GLU A 71 -6.38 -9.93 1.09
N LYS A 72 -6.58 -8.70 0.60
CA LYS A 72 -7.07 -8.44 -0.76
C LYS A 72 -6.08 -8.92 -1.82
N LEU A 73 -4.78 -8.70 -1.62
CA LEU A 73 -3.74 -9.16 -2.55
C LEU A 73 -3.68 -10.69 -2.57
N ASP A 74 -3.67 -11.34 -1.40
CA ASP A 74 -3.61 -12.80 -1.30
C ASP A 74 -4.84 -13.45 -1.92
N ALA A 75 -6.03 -12.91 -1.69
CA ALA A 75 -7.27 -13.38 -2.32
C ALA A 75 -7.23 -13.24 -3.85
N HIS A 76 -6.72 -12.11 -4.37
CA HIS A 76 -6.62 -11.88 -5.81
C HIS A 76 -5.69 -12.90 -6.51
N PHE A 77 -4.53 -13.19 -5.91
CA PHE A 77 -3.57 -14.12 -6.49
C PHE A 77 -3.90 -15.60 -6.21
N ALA A 78 -4.62 -15.91 -5.14
CA ALA A 78 -5.16 -17.24 -4.91
C ALA A 78 -6.20 -17.64 -5.96
N GLN A 79 -7.01 -16.68 -6.44
CA GLN A 79 -7.99 -16.90 -7.52
C GLN A 79 -7.35 -17.10 -8.91
N GLN A 80 -6.07 -16.77 -9.07
CA GLN A 80 -5.33 -16.91 -10.33
C GLN A 80 -4.48 -18.19 -10.40
N ARG A 81 -4.50 -19.01 -9.35
CA ARG A 81 -3.89 -20.36 -9.32
C ARG A 81 -4.91 -21.42 -9.72
#